data_AF-A0A941R1K2-F1
#
_entry.id   AF-A0A941R1K2-F1
#
_cell.length_a   1.000
_cell.length_b   1.000
_cell.length_c   1.000
_cell.angle_alpha   90.00
_cell.angle_beta   90.00
_cell.angle_gamma   90.00
#
_symmetry.space_group_name_H-M   'P 1'
#
loop_
_entity.id
_entity.type
_entity.pdbx_description
1 polymer ?
#
loop_
_entity_poly.entity_id
_entity_poly.type
_entity_poly.pdbx_seq_one_letter_code
_entity_poly.pdbx_strand_id
1 'polypeptide(L)'
;MSQQIEENAYLNMDLLRFTTAGSVDDGKSTLIGRLLYDSKSIFQDQMEAIEKSSKSSGEEEVNLALLTDGLKAEREQKITIDVAYRYFATPKRKFIIADTPGHTQYTRNMVTGASTADLAIILVDASKGLLTQSRRHAFISSLLRIPHLVVAVNKMDLVDYDEKVFDEIVADFRNFAKKLNVTDISYIPISALKGDNVVEKSERTDWYKGSTLLHHLETVKVDAGKNVVDFRLPVQYVIRPNQNFRGFAGQVSSGHVRPGDEVTILPSGLSTKVKEIVTRDGNLEAAFTGDSVTLTMEDEIDISRGDMIVRKNNVPTIRNNFEAYLCWMNEKSLEPGKQYLIQQTTQTAKVFIDDILYRINVDSLSREDTNKLDLNEIGRVKIQASKPIFFDPYQINQRTGSFIIIDPATNVTVGAGMIRAGSTTEGSDKKVSIRQKSPNVVWEPWNIPREEREERNGHKAKLLWFTGISGSGKSTIAKALEKKLWDDGKKTVLLDGDQVRHGLNGDLGFSASDRRENIRRVGEVARLFYEHGNIVLCTFVSPFNADREDLKAIFPEGEFQIVHVDCSSEKAQDRDPKGLYKKAKEGEIIGLTGYDADYEIPENPTLLIDTEKLSVDEAVEECMKILS
;
A
#
# COMPACT_ATOMS: atom_id res chain seq x y z
N MET A 1 30.88 -38.57 -13.46
CA MET A 1 30.19 -37.81 -14.52
C MET A 1 28.68 -37.79 -14.28
N SER A 2 28.03 -38.92 -13.98
CA SER A 2 26.60 -38.98 -13.58
C SER A 2 26.28 -38.22 -12.27
N GLN A 3 27.07 -38.41 -11.21
CA GLN A 3 26.87 -37.67 -9.94
C GLN A 3 27.01 -36.15 -10.08
N GLN A 4 27.91 -35.68 -10.94
CA GLN A 4 28.13 -34.25 -11.20
C GLN A 4 27.01 -33.64 -12.05
N ILE A 5 26.34 -34.45 -12.88
CA ILE A 5 25.14 -34.04 -13.64
C ILE A 5 23.92 -34.00 -12.71
N GLU A 6 23.79 -34.97 -11.79
CA GLU A 6 22.73 -34.98 -10.76
C GLU A 6 22.88 -33.85 -9.73
N GLU A 7 24.10 -33.55 -9.26
CA GLU A 7 24.37 -32.39 -8.39
C GLU A 7 24.01 -31.07 -9.07
N ASN A 8 24.38 -30.90 -10.34
CA ASN A 8 24.01 -29.71 -11.11
C ASN A 8 22.50 -29.62 -11.38
N ALA A 9 21.82 -30.75 -11.57
CA ALA A 9 20.37 -30.79 -11.71
C ALA A 9 19.67 -30.36 -10.41
N TYR A 10 20.12 -30.84 -9.25
CA TYR A 10 19.58 -30.45 -7.95
C TYR A 10 19.83 -28.96 -7.63
N LEU A 11 21.02 -28.43 -7.96
CA LEU A 11 21.34 -27.02 -7.79
C LEU A 11 20.44 -26.11 -8.65
N ASN A 12 20.12 -26.54 -9.87
CA ASN A 12 19.27 -25.80 -10.81
C ASN A 12 17.75 -26.00 -10.63
N MET A 13 17.30 -26.87 -9.71
CA MET A 13 15.87 -27.01 -9.40
C MET A 13 15.28 -25.73 -8.84
N ASP A 14 14.05 -25.43 -9.26
CA ASP A 14 13.26 -24.33 -8.72
C ASP A 14 12.95 -24.55 -7.24
N LEU A 15 12.78 -23.45 -6.49
CA LEU A 15 12.64 -23.41 -5.05
C LEU A 15 11.33 -22.71 -4.68
N LEU A 16 10.44 -23.43 -3.98
CA LEU A 16 9.23 -22.84 -3.39
C LEU A 16 9.42 -22.64 -1.89
N ARG A 17 9.24 -21.41 -1.41
CA ARG A 17 9.07 -21.13 0.02
C ARG A 17 7.60 -21.06 0.32
N PHE A 18 7.11 -21.84 1.27
CA PHE A 18 5.73 -21.72 1.71
C PHE A 18 5.59 -21.77 3.23
N THR A 19 4.51 -21.17 3.72
CA THR A 19 4.15 -21.22 5.13
C THR A 19 2.82 -21.93 5.33
N THR A 20 2.66 -22.60 6.47
CA THR A 20 1.39 -23.20 6.88
C THR A 20 0.78 -22.37 8.02
N ALA A 21 -0.52 -22.12 7.91
CA ALA A 21 -1.28 -21.38 8.90
C ALA A 21 -2.68 -21.99 9.05
N GLY A 22 -3.32 -21.77 10.19
CA GLY A 22 -4.52 -22.51 10.60
C GLY A 22 -4.69 -22.48 12.11
N SER A 23 -5.91 -22.76 12.56
CA SER A 23 -6.25 -22.80 13.98
C SER A 23 -5.52 -23.93 14.70
N VAL A 24 -5.52 -23.85 16.03
CA VAL A 24 -5.15 -24.98 16.88
C VAL A 24 -6.04 -26.17 16.50
N ASP A 25 -5.40 -27.34 16.35
CA ASP A 25 -6.00 -28.61 15.95
C ASP A 25 -6.50 -28.73 14.50
N ASP A 26 -6.24 -27.76 13.61
CA ASP A 26 -6.59 -27.88 12.18
C ASP A 26 -5.71 -28.90 11.43
N GLY A 27 -4.73 -29.51 12.09
CA GLY A 27 -3.89 -30.58 11.54
C GLY A 27 -2.64 -30.10 10.78
N LYS A 28 -2.10 -28.91 11.08
CA LYS A 28 -0.89 -28.35 10.42
C LYS A 28 0.32 -29.27 10.53
N SER A 29 0.63 -29.71 11.75
CA SER A 29 1.73 -30.62 12.07
C SER A 29 1.56 -31.96 11.36
N THR A 30 0.34 -32.51 11.39
CA THR A 30 0.01 -33.75 10.67
C THR A 30 0.21 -33.60 9.16
N LEU A 31 -0.21 -32.48 8.56
CA LEU A 31 -0.03 -32.24 7.13
C LEU A 31 1.44 -32.14 6.74
N ILE A 32 2.24 -31.40 7.50
CA ILE A 32 3.69 -31.31 7.26
C ILE A 32 4.33 -32.69 7.41
N GLY A 33 3.99 -33.43 8.46
CA GLY A 33 4.46 -34.80 8.67
C GLY A 33 4.10 -35.72 7.50
N ARG A 34 2.87 -35.61 6.98
CA ARG A 34 2.40 -36.38 5.83
C ARG A 34 3.16 -36.03 4.55
N LEU A 35 3.36 -34.74 4.26
CA LEU A 35 4.16 -34.32 3.12
C LEU A 35 5.58 -34.87 3.18
N LEU A 36 6.23 -34.82 4.34
CA LEU A 36 7.60 -35.34 4.52
C LEU A 36 7.68 -36.87 4.41
N TYR A 37 6.67 -37.57 4.91
CA TYR A 37 6.55 -39.02 4.85
C TYR A 37 6.31 -39.50 3.42
N ASP A 38 5.28 -38.98 2.77
CA ASP A 38 4.88 -39.39 1.44
C ASP A 38 5.88 -38.92 0.36
N SER A 39 6.63 -37.83 0.59
CA SER A 39 7.73 -37.39 -0.30
C SER A 39 9.01 -38.23 -0.17
N LYS A 40 9.00 -39.28 0.67
CA LYS A 40 10.16 -40.18 0.95
C LYS A 40 11.43 -39.42 1.34
N SER A 41 11.29 -38.25 1.94
CA SER A 41 12.42 -37.39 2.32
C SER A 41 12.98 -37.72 3.71
N ILE A 42 12.38 -38.69 4.42
CA ILE A 42 12.78 -39.14 5.75
C ILE A 42 13.53 -40.47 5.64
N PHE A 43 14.67 -40.58 6.31
CA PHE A 43 15.44 -41.83 6.40
C PHE A 43 14.65 -42.90 7.18
N GLN A 44 14.68 -44.15 6.71
CA GLN A 44 13.95 -45.31 7.26
C GLN A 44 14.06 -45.42 8.79
N ASP A 45 15.24 -45.15 9.34
CA ASP A 45 15.55 -45.27 10.77
C ASP A 45 14.76 -44.28 11.65
N GLN A 46 14.45 -43.07 11.15
CA GLN A 46 13.61 -42.10 11.86
C GLN A 46 12.15 -42.52 11.88
N MET A 47 11.69 -43.20 10.82
CA MET A 47 10.32 -43.74 10.77
C MET A 47 10.12 -44.88 11.75
N GLU A 48 11.08 -45.81 11.85
CA GLU A 48 11.01 -46.92 12.80
C GLU A 48 10.98 -46.45 14.27
N ALA A 49 11.68 -45.35 14.58
CA ALA A 49 11.64 -44.74 15.91
C ALA A 49 10.26 -44.17 16.26
N ILE A 50 9.57 -43.58 15.28
CA ILE A 50 8.26 -42.95 15.45
C ILE A 50 7.14 -43.98 15.51
N GLU A 51 7.22 -45.06 14.73
CA GLU A 51 6.30 -46.19 14.84
C GLU A 51 6.37 -46.84 16.22
N LYS A 52 7.58 -47.01 16.77
CA LYS A 52 7.77 -47.49 18.15
C LYS A 52 7.18 -46.53 19.18
N SER A 53 7.40 -45.22 19.00
CA SER A 53 6.85 -44.20 19.91
C SER A 53 5.32 -44.14 19.87
N SER A 54 4.71 -44.20 18.68
CA SER A 54 3.25 -44.17 18.50
C SER A 54 2.59 -45.38 19.16
N LYS A 55 3.16 -46.58 18.95
CA LYS A 55 2.71 -47.82 19.60
C LYS A 55 2.86 -47.77 21.12
N SER A 56 3.92 -47.14 21.63
CA SER A 56 4.11 -46.96 23.09
C SER A 56 3.11 -46.00 23.73
N SER A 57 2.54 -45.08 22.95
CA SER A 57 1.48 -44.15 23.37
C SER A 57 0.06 -44.69 23.17
N GLY A 58 -0.09 -45.91 22.64
CA GLY A 58 -1.38 -46.59 22.49
C GLY A 58 -2.18 -46.20 21.24
N GLU A 59 -1.57 -45.55 20.24
CA GLU A 59 -2.23 -45.18 18.99
C GLU A 59 -2.13 -46.32 17.96
N GLU A 60 -3.23 -46.65 17.26
CA GLU A 60 -3.29 -47.72 16.24
C GLU A 60 -2.63 -47.32 14.90
N GLU A 61 -2.67 -46.04 14.55
CA GLU A 61 -2.02 -45.47 13.35
C GLU A 61 -0.72 -44.72 13.72
N VAL A 62 0.21 -44.61 12.77
CA VAL A 62 1.47 -43.89 12.99
C VAL A 62 1.20 -42.39 13.12
N ASN A 63 1.60 -41.81 14.26
CA ASN A 63 1.40 -40.40 14.52
C ASN A 63 2.43 -39.54 13.80
N LEU A 64 2.13 -39.16 12.55
CA LEU A 64 3.02 -38.34 11.74
C LEU A 64 3.24 -36.92 12.30
N ALA A 65 2.42 -36.45 13.25
CA ALA A 65 2.69 -35.20 13.94
C ALA A 65 3.97 -35.27 14.81
N LEU A 66 4.40 -36.48 15.21
CA LEU A 66 5.65 -36.70 15.95
C LEU A 66 6.90 -36.35 15.14
N LEU A 67 6.84 -36.45 13.80
CA LEU A 67 7.90 -35.96 12.90
C LEU A 67 8.08 -34.45 13.02
N THR A 68 6.97 -33.76 13.33
CA THR A 68 6.92 -32.29 13.42
C THR A 68 7.15 -31.75 14.82
N ASP A 69 6.94 -32.58 15.84
CA ASP A 69 6.95 -32.26 17.28
C ASP A 69 8.35 -32.10 17.90
N GLY A 70 9.38 -31.74 17.13
CA GLY A 70 10.66 -31.26 17.69
C GLY A 70 10.51 -30.05 18.64
N LEU A 71 9.31 -29.45 18.64
CA LEU A 71 8.86 -28.33 19.49
C LEU A 71 8.13 -28.79 20.77
N LYS A 72 7.90 -30.09 21.04
CA LYS A 72 7.32 -30.53 22.33
C LYS A 72 8.21 -30.14 23.52
N ALA A 73 9.53 -30.07 23.31
CA ALA A 73 10.46 -29.50 24.28
C ALA A 73 10.15 -28.02 24.63
N GLU A 74 9.54 -27.23 23.74
CA GLU A 74 9.12 -25.84 24.02
C GLU A 74 7.94 -25.76 24.97
N ARG A 75 6.97 -26.69 24.84
CA ARG A 75 5.84 -26.79 25.78
C ARG A 75 6.31 -27.17 27.17
N GLU A 76 7.34 -28.01 27.28
CA GLU A 76 7.93 -28.42 28.56
C GLU A 76 8.90 -27.36 29.14
N GLN A 77 9.60 -26.60 28.28
CA GLN A 77 10.63 -25.64 28.71
C GLN A 77 10.20 -24.16 28.70
N LYS A 78 8.97 -23.83 28.28
CA LYS A 78 8.45 -22.45 28.15
C LYS A 78 9.38 -21.51 27.34
N ILE A 79 10.15 -22.04 26.40
CA ILE A 79 10.96 -21.25 25.46
C ILE A 79 10.24 -21.20 24.10
N THR A 80 10.32 -20.07 23.40
CA THR A 80 9.75 -19.90 22.05
C THR A 80 10.88 -19.92 21.02
N ILE A 81 10.93 -20.91 20.15
CA ILE A 81 11.72 -20.90 18.91
C ILE A 81 10.83 -20.24 17.85
N ASP A 82 11.28 -19.11 17.33
CA ASP A 82 10.41 -18.13 16.66
C ASP A 82 9.74 -18.65 15.36
N VAL A 83 10.45 -19.40 14.51
CA VAL A 83 9.92 -20.05 13.29
C VAL A 83 10.80 -21.26 12.99
N ALA A 84 10.22 -22.45 12.80
CA ALA A 84 10.99 -23.63 12.40
C ALA A 84 10.99 -23.76 10.86
N TYR A 85 12.18 -23.84 10.26
CA TYR A 85 12.33 -24.09 8.83
C TYR A 85 12.59 -25.58 8.57
N ARG A 86 11.82 -26.16 7.66
CA ARG A 86 12.01 -27.54 7.18
C ARG A 86 12.29 -27.56 5.70
N TYR A 87 13.09 -28.52 5.27
CA TYR A 87 13.54 -28.65 3.90
C TYR A 87 13.16 -30.03 3.38
N PHE A 88 12.58 -30.06 2.19
CA PHE A 88 12.36 -31.31 1.46
C PHE A 88 12.42 -31.03 -0.04
N ALA A 89 12.56 -32.08 -0.83
CA ALA A 89 12.59 -31.97 -2.28
C ALA A 89 11.81 -33.11 -2.92
N THR A 90 11.27 -32.82 -4.08
CA THR A 90 10.73 -33.81 -5.02
C THR A 90 11.67 -33.89 -6.22
N PRO A 91 11.50 -34.88 -7.11
CA PRO A 91 12.22 -34.90 -8.38
C PRO A 91 11.98 -33.67 -9.27
N LYS A 92 10.95 -32.84 -8.99
CA LYS A 92 10.63 -31.65 -9.79
C LYS A 92 11.06 -30.33 -9.13
N ARG A 93 11.09 -30.25 -7.80
CA ARG A 93 11.21 -28.98 -7.08
C ARG A 93 11.72 -29.13 -5.64
N LYS A 94 12.45 -28.12 -5.17
CA LYS A 94 12.88 -27.96 -3.77
C LYS A 94 11.87 -27.11 -2.98
N PHE A 95 11.72 -27.42 -1.70
CA PHE A 95 10.76 -26.77 -0.83
C PHE A 95 11.39 -26.33 0.49
N ILE A 96 10.99 -25.14 0.95
CA ILE A 96 11.27 -24.64 2.29
C ILE A 96 9.93 -24.36 2.97
N ILE A 97 9.68 -25.04 4.07
CA ILE A 97 8.48 -24.86 4.89
C ILE A 97 8.83 -23.96 6.07
N ALA A 98 8.13 -22.84 6.21
CA ALA A 98 8.13 -22.02 7.42
C ALA A 98 6.94 -22.43 8.30
N ASP A 99 7.19 -23.21 9.34
CA ASP A 99 6.17 -23.62 10.31
C ASP A 99 5.93 -22.47 11.31
N THR A 100 4.76 -21.84 11.20
CA THR A 100 4.37 -20.71 12.06
C THR A 100 3.32 -21.17 13.08
N PRO A 101 3.55 -21.00 14.39
CA PRO A 101 2.60 -21.43 15.41
C PRO A 101 1.28 -20.63 15.34
N GLY A 102 0.14 -21.29 15.57
CA GLY A 102 -1.21 -20.79 15.23
C GLY A 102 -1.97 -20.00 16.32
N HIS A 103 -1.36 -19.71 17.46
CA HIS A 103 -1.99 -18.96 18.56
C HIS A 103 -1.98 -17.43 18.34
N THR A 104 -2.88 -16.72 19.02
CA THR A 104 -3.06 -15.26 18.96
C THR A 104 -1.83 -14.43 19.35
N GLN A 105 -0.85 -15.04 20.03
CA GLN A 105 0.42 -14.43 20.44
C GLN A 105 1.51 -14.44 19.34
N TYR A 106 1.20 -14.91 18.13
CA TYR A 106 2.22 -15.19 17.10
C TYR A 106 2.09 -14.39 15.80
N THR A 107 1.39 -13.23 15.78
CA THR A 107 1.42 -12.33 14.60
C THR A 107 2.86 -12.00 14.22
N ARG A 108 3.72 -11.75 15.22
CA ARG A 108 5.16 -11.53 15.05
C ARG A 108 5.83 -12.65 14.24
N ASN A 109 5.58 -13.90 14.61
CA ASN A 109 6.21 -15.08 14.01
C ASN A 109 5.67 -15.35 12.61
N MET A 110 4.38 -15.07 12.40
CA MET A 110 3.81 -15.11 11.07
C MET A 110 4.41 -14.03 10.18
N VAL A 111 4.57 -12.80 10.67
CA VAL A 111 5.19 -11.70 9.91
C VAL A 111 6.64 -12.03 9.56
N THR A 112 7.44 -12.58 10.48
CA THR A 112 8.82 -12.97 10.16
C THR A 112 8.86 -14.14 9.18
N GLY A 113 8.18 -15.25 9.48
CA GLY A 113 8.23 -16.47 8.66
C GLY A 113 7.58 -16.31 7.29
N ALA A 114 6.44 -15.61 7.22
CA ALA A 114 5.67 -15.48 6.00
C ALA A 114 6.13 -14.32 5.09
N SER A 115 6.95 -13.38 5.59
CA SER A 115 7.51 -12.28 4.77
C SER A 115 8.41 -12.75 3.61
N THR A 116 8.88 -13.99 3.65
CA THR A 116 9.72 -14.60 2.61
C THR A 116 9.03 -15.73 1.87
N ALA A 117 7.76 -15.98 2.17
CA ALA A 117 6.99 -17.07 1.57
C ALA A 117 6.42 -16.64 0.21
N ASP A 118 6.54 -17.53 -0.77
CA ASP A 118 5.93 -17.39 -2.09
C ASP A 118 4.48 -17.92 -2.10
N LEU A 119 4.15 -18.82 -1.16
CA LEU A 119 2.83 -19.43 -1.01
C LEU A 119 2.43 -19.58 0.47
N ALA A 120 1.14 -19.41 0.79
CA ALA A 120 0.60 -19.70 2.11
C ALA A 120 -0.50 -20.76 2.03
N ILE A 121 -0.40 -21.78 2.89
CA ILE A 121 -1.44 -22.82 3.05
C ILE A 121 -2.25 -22.48 4.30
N ILE A 122 -3.52 -22.14 4.11
CA ILE A 122 -4.49 -21.92 5.19
C ILE A 122 -5.28 -23.20 5.38
N LEU A 123 -5.01 -23.92 6.46
CA LEU A 123 -5.79 -25.10 6.84
C LEU A 123 -7.11 -24.66 7.48
N VAL A 124 -8.18 -25.35 7.09
CA VAL A 124 -9.53 -25.18 7.63
C VAL A 124 -10.08 -26.56 7.97
N ASP A 125 -10.45 -26.79 9.23
CA ASP A 125 -11.12 -28.03 9.65
C ASP A 125 -12.54 -28.10 9.10
N ALA A 126 -12.82 -29.10 8.25
CA ALA A 126 -14.12 -29.29 7.60
C ALA A 126 -15.28 -29.43 8.60
N SER A 127 -15.02 -30.01 9.78
CA SER A 127 -16.05 -30.19 10.82
C SER A 127 -16.43 -28.90 11.54
N LYS A 128 -15.58 -27.87 11.47
CA LYS A 128 -15.74 -26.59 12.18
C LYS A 128 -16.04 -25.42 11.25
N GLY A 129 -15.74 -25.57 9.96
CA GLY A 129 -15.85 -24.50 8.97
C GLY A 129 -14.87 -23.34 9.21
N LEU A 130 -15.20 -22.16 8.68
CA LEU A 130 -14.27 -21.03 8.66
C LEU A 130 -14.22 -20.27 9.99
N LEU A 131 -13.15 -20.48 10.75
CA LEU A 131 -12.91 -19.83 12.05
C LEU A 131 -12.25 -18.44 11.92
N THR A 132 -12.36 -17.63 12.99
CA THR A 132 -11.69 -16.32 13.10
C THR A 132 -10.18 -16.41 12.91
N GLN A 133 -9.54 -17.46 13.43
CA GLN A 133 -8.09 -17.66 13.26
C GLN A 133 -7.70 -17.90 11.80
N SER A 134 -8.47 -18.70 11.05
CA SER A 134 -8.23 -18.93 9.62
C SER A 134 -8.37 -17.64 8.81
N ARG A 135 -9.37 -16.80 9.15
CA ARG A 135 -9.55 -15.45 8.56
C ARG A 135 -8.37 -14.53 8.88
N ARG A 136 -7.91 -14.51 10.13
CA ARG A 136 -6.75 -13.74 10.58
C ARG A 136 -5.49 -14.12 9.81
N HIS A 137 -5.19 -15.41 9.68
CA HIS A 137 -4.02 -15.88 8.95
C HIS A 137 -4.09 -15.48 7.47
N ALA A 138 -5.23 -15.69 6.82
CA ALA A 138 -5.43 -15.26 5.44
C ALA A 138 -5.29 -13.74 5.26
N PHE A 139 -5.75 -12.93 6.22
CA PHE A 139 -5.56 -11.48 6.21
C PHE A 139 -4.08 -11.08 6.33
N ILE A 140 -3.34 -11.67 7.27
CA ILE A 140 -1.90 -11.38 7.43
C ILE A 140 -1.13 -11.82 6.18
N SER A 141 -1.42 -12.99 5.62
CA SER A 141 -0.83 -13.46 4.35
C SER A 141 -1.11 -12.47 3.20
N SER A 142 -2.32 -11.92 3.13
CA SER A 142 -2.67 -10.88 2.15
C SER A 142 -1.92 -9.57 2.41
N LEU A 143 -1.78 -9.14 3.67
CA LEU A 143 -1.04 -7.94 4.05
C LEU A 143 0.44 -8.04 3.67
N LEU A 144 1.04 -9.22 3.89
CA LEU A 144 2.41 -9.57 3.51
C LEU A 144 2.57 -9.86 2.01
N ARG A 145 1.48 -9.75 1.23
CA ARG A 145 1.49 -9.92 -0.23
C ARG A 145 2.06 -11.24 -0.69
N ILE A 146 1.76 -12.32 0.04
CA ILE A 146 2.08 -13.67 -0.41
C ILE A 146 1.28 -13.94 -1.69
N PRO A 147 1.95 -14.18 -2.84
CA PRO A 147 1.28 -14.21 -4.14
C PRO A 147 0.21 -15.31 -4.28
N HIS A 148 0.48 -16.48 -3.71
CA HIS A 148 -0.36 -17.67 -3.85
C HIS A 148 -0.94 -18.09 -2.51
N LEU A 149 -2.25 -18.32 -2.46
CA LEU A 149 -2.95 -18.81 -1.29
C LEU A 149 -3.61 -20.16 -1.58
N VAL A 150 -3.37 -21.15 -0.73
CA VAL A 150 -4.05 -22.45 -0.79
C VAL A 150 -4.92 -22.60 0.44
N VAL A 151 -6.22 -22.73 0.25
CA VAL A 151 -7.16 -23.10 1.31
C VAL A 151 -7.30 -24.61 1.30
N ALA A 152 -6.61 -25.26 2.24
CA ALA A 152 -6.65 -26.70 2.42
C ALA A 152 -7.78 -27.05 3.39
N VAL A 153 -8.91 -27.51 2.86
CA VAL A 153 -10.06 -27.95 3.67
C VAL A 153 -9.74 -29.35 4.20
N ASN A 154 -9.22 -29.40 5.42
CA ASN A 154 -8.68 -30.60 6.05
C ASN A 154 -9.75 -31.36 6.84
N LYS A 155 -9.46 -32.62 7.18
CA LYS A 155 -10.35 -33.52 7.93
C LYS A 155 -11.65 -33.84 7.21
N MET A 156 -11.62 -33.92 5.88
CA MET A 156 -12.77 -34.37 5.09
C MET A 156 -13.25 -35.77 5.49
N ASP A 157 -12.38 -36.60 6.08
CA ASP A 157 -12.72 -37.90 6.63
C ASP A 157 -13.71 -37.85 7.81
N LEU A 158 -13.77 -36.74 8.56
CA LEU A 158 -14.72 -36.58 9.67
C LEU A 158 -16.12 -36.17 9.22
N VAL A 159 -16.26 -35.73 7.97
CA VAL A 159 -17.52 -35.31 7.35
C VAL A 159 -17.87 -36.20 6.16
N ASP A 160 -17.38 -37.45 6.17
CA ASP A 160 -17.63 -38.47 5.16
C ASP A 160 -17.38 -38.01 3.72
N TYR A 161 -16.42 -37.09 3.53
CA TYR A 161 -16.05 -36.50 2.24
C TYR A 161 -17.21 -35.80 1.50
N ASP A 162 -18.17 -35.22 2.24
CA ASP A 162 -19.33 -34.51 1.68
C ASP A 162 -18.91 -33.26 0.86
N GLU A 163 -19.30 -33.24 -0.42
CA GLU A 163 -19.08 -32.14 -1.35
C GLU A 163 -19.75 -30.84 -0.87
N LYS A 164 -20.92 -30.92 -0.23
CA LYS A 164 -21.65 -29.74 0.23
C LYS A 164 -20.90 -28.99 1.32
N VAL A 165 -20.32 -29.71 2.28
CA VAL A 165 -19.52 -29.11 3.35
C VAL A 165 -18.30 -28.37 2.77
N PHE A 166 -17.64 -28.98 1.78
CA PHE A 166 -16.54 -28.32 1.07
C PHE A 166 -17.01 -27.05 0.37
N ASP A 167 -18.09 -27.12 -0.41
CA ASP A 167 -18.62 -25.98 -1.17
C ASP A 167 -19.06 -24.82 -0.27
N GLU A 168 -19.67 -25.12 0.88
CA GLU A 168 -20.04 -24.11 1.89
C GLU A 168 -18.81 -23.37 2.42
N ILE A 169 -17.76 -24.10 2.82
CA ILE A 169 -16.50 -23.51 3.31
C ILE A 169 -15.83 -22.68 2.22
N VAL A 170 -15.83 -23.17 0.97
CA VAL A 170 -15.30 -22.45 -0.18
C VAL A 170 -16.08 -21.16 -0.43
N ALA A 171 -17.41 -21.19 -0.36
CA ALA A 171 -18.26 -20.02 -0.52
C ALA A 171 -18.01 -18.97 0.57
N ASP A 172 -17.93 -19.40 1.83
CA ASP A 172 -17.60 -18.54 2.97
C ASP A 172 -16.24 -17.88 2.81
N PHE A 173 -15.23 -18.67 2.41
CA PHE A 173 -13.89 -18.14 2.21
C PHE A 173 -13.83 -17.19 1.01
N ARG A 174 -14.52 -17.48 -0.10
CA ARG A 174 -14.61 -16.56 -1.25
C ARG A 174 -15.23 -15.23 -0.86
N ASN A 175 -16.30 -15.26 -0.06
CA ASN A 175 -16.95 -14.03 0.43
C ASN A 175 -16.02 -13.22 1.34
N PHE A 176 -15.24 -13.90 2.18
CA PHE A 176 -14.21 -13.26 2.99
C PHE A 176 -13.07 -12.68 2.12
N ALA A 177 -12.59 -13.46 1.14
CA ALA A 177 -11.48 -13.10 0.26
C ALA A 177 -11.76 -11.87 -0.61
N LYS A 178 -13.03 -11.54 -0.90
CA LYS A 178 -13.41 -10.27 -1.56
C LYS A 178 -12.92 -9.02 -0.80
N LYS A 179 -12.70 -9.12 0.51
CA LYS A 179 -12.15 -8.05 1.35
C LYS A 179 -10.61 -8.03 1.37
N LEU A 180 -9.97 -9.07 0.85
CA LEU A 180 -8.53 -9.22 0.77
C LEU A 180 -8.04 -8.83 -0.61
N ASN A 181 -6.76 -8.45 -0.70
CA ASN A 181 -6.13 -8.13 -1.97
C ASN A 181 -5.20 -9.30 -2.37
N VAL A 182 -5.82 -10.44 -2.68
CA VAL A 182 -5.16 -11.69 -3.10
C VAL A 182 -5.65 -12.06 -4.49
N THR A 183 -4.72 -12.38 -5.39
CA THR A 183 -5.02 -12.62 -6.81
C THR A 183 -5.15 -14.09 -7.17
N ASP A 184 -4.49 -14.99 -6.44
CA ASP A 184 -4.49 -16.42 -6.73
C ASP A 184 -4.84 -17.24 -5.48
N ILE A 185 -6.02 -17.87 -5.50
CA ILE A 185 -6.53 -18.69 -4.40
C ILE A 185 -6.97 -20.05 -4.95
N SER A 186 -6.36 -21.12 -4.45
CA SER A 186 -6.73 -22.51 -4.75
C SER A 186 -7.40 -23.16 -3.55
N TYR A 187 -8.42 -23.99 -3.79
CA TYR A 187 -9.17 -24.70 -2.76
C TYR A 187 -8.98 -26.20 -2.96
N ILE A 188 -8.49 -26.91 -1.95
CA ILE A 188 -8.17 -28.34 -2.06
C ILE A 188 -8.77 -29.09 -0.85
N PRO A 189 -9.70 -30.05 -1.07
CA PRO A 189 -10.21 -30.90 -0.01
C PRO A 189 -9.17 -31.97 0.31
N ILE A 190 -8.73 -32.09 1.57
CA ILE A 190 -7.70 -33.03 1.98
C ILE A 190 -8.09 -33.77 3.27
N SER A 191 -7.45 -34.92 3.48
CA SER A 191 -7.28 -35.50 4.82
C SER A 191 -5.81 -35.68 5.09
N ALA A 192 -5.24 -34.85 5.97
CA ALA A 192 -3.84 -34.94 6.35
C ALA A 192 -3.50 -36.28 7.03
N LEU A 193 -4.48 -36.87 7.74
CA LEU A 193 -4.31 -38.16 8.44
C LEU A 193 -4.37 -39.32 7.46
N LYS A 194 -5.39 -39.37 6.60
CA LYS A 194 -5.61 -40.48 5.66
C LYS A 194 -4.82 -40.33 4.35
N GLY A 195 -4.28 -39.15 4.05
CA GLY A 195 -3.46 -38.84 2.87
C GLY A 195 -4.27 -38.43 1.64
N ASP A 196 -5.59 -38.38 1.73
CA ASP A 196 -6.48 -38.02 0.62
C ASP A 196 -6.11 -36.64 0.05
N ASN A 197 -5.86 -36.60 -1.26
CA ASN A 197 -5.50 -35.40 -2.03
C ASN A 197 -4.25 -34.63 -1.54
N VAL A 198 -3.46 -35.20 -0.62
CA VAL A 198 -2.19 -34.59 -0.17
C VAL A 198 -1.11 -34.83 -1.23
N VAL A 199 -0.79 -36.10 -1.51
CA VAL A 199 0.16 -36.49 -2.55
C VAL A 199 -0.57 -37.14 -3.72
N GLU A 200 -1.35 -38.17 -3.43
CA GLU A 200 -2.15 -38.92 -4.41
C GLU A 200 -3.59 -38.42 -4.45
N LYS A 201 -4.26 -38.60 -5.59
CA LYS A 201 -5.69 -38.26 -5.74
C LYS A 201 -6.54 -39.26 -4.95
N SER A 202 -7.53 -38.76 -4.22
CA SER A 202 -8.47 -39.61 -3.49
C SER A 202 -9.58 -40.14 -4.39
N GLU A 203 -9.88 -41.43 -4.27
CA GLU A 203 -11.07 -42.07 -4.86
C GLU A 203 -12.36 -41.74 -4.09
N ARG A 204 -12.25 -41.21 -2.85
CA ARG A 204 -13.40 -40.86 -2.02
C ARG A 204 -13.98 -39.49 -2.35
N THR A 205 -13.22 -38.66 -3.07
CA THR A 205 -13.63 -37.33 -3.52
C THR A 205 -13.71 -37.28 -5.04
N ASP A 206 -14.41 -38.24 -5.67
CA ASP A 206 -14.55 -38.29 -7.14
C ASP A 206 -15.17 -37.02 -7.74
N TRP A 207 -15.95 -36.28 -6.93
CA TRP A 207 -16.53 -34.99 -7.28
C TRP A 207 -15.46 -33.88 -7.44
N TYR A 208 -14.34 -33.95 -6.71
CA TYR A 208 -13.25 -32.98 -6.80
C TYR A 208 -12.37 -33.23 -8.03
N LYS A 209 -12.40 -32.32 -9.01
CA LYS A 209 -11.62 -32.43 -10.26
C LYS A 209 -10.28 -31.70 -10.23
N GLY A 210 -9.94 -31.01 -9.14
CA GLY A 210 -8.71 -30.24 -9.02
C GLY A 210 -7.45 -31.10 -8.84
N SER A 211 -6.32 -30.43 -8.59
CA SER A 211 -5.03 -31.07 -8.31
C SER A 211 -4.90 -31.49 -6.85
N THR A 212 -4.01 -32.44 -6.58
CA THR A 212 -3.53 -32.71 -5.21
C THR A 212 -2.71 -31.54 -4.69
N LEU A 213 -2.53 -31.47 -3.37
CA LEU A 213 -1.73 -30.42 -2.73
C LEU A 213 -0.28 -30.45 -3.25
N LEU A 214 0.38 -31.61 -3.25
CA LEU A 214 1.76 -31.71 -3.71
C LEU A 214 1.90 -31.31 -5.18
N HIS A 215 0.98 -31.75 -6.04
CA HIS A 215 1.02 -31.37 -7.45
C HIS A 215 0.90 -29.86 -7.63
N HIS A 216 0.03 -29.20 -6.86
CA HIS A 216 -0.08 -27.75 -6.87
C HIS A 216 1.23 -27.07 -6.43
N LEU A 217 1.84 -27.54 -5.33
CA LEU A 217 3.13 -27.03 -4.84
C LEU A 217 4.27 -27.25 -5.85
N GLU A 218 4.28 -28.36 -6.60
CA GLU A 218 5.27 -28.61 -7.66
C GLU A 218 5.12 -27.69 -8.87
N THR A 219 3.90 -27.21 -9.17
CA THR A 219 3.58 -26.56 -10.46
C THR A 219 3.33 -25.06 -10.35
N VAL A 220 3.10 -24.53 -9.15
CA VAL A 220 2.86 -23.10 -8.93
C VAL A 220 4.07 -22.26 -9.36
N LYS A 221 3.83 -21.21 -10.16
CA LYS A 221 4.89 -20.37 -10.74
C LYS A 221 5.26 -19.22 -9.80
N VAL A 222 6.44 -19.30 -9.19
CA VAL A 222 6.93 -18.30 -8.22
C VAL A 222 7.59 -17.08 -8.86
N ASP A 223 8.03 -17.18 -10.12
CA ASP A 223 8.74 -16.09 -10.79
C ASP A 223 7.84 -14.94 -11.27
N ALA A 224 6.52 -15.15 -11.34
CA ALA A 224 5.58 -14.16 -11.84
C ALA A 224 5.45 -12.92 -10.93
N GLY A 225 5.86 -13.01 -9.66
CA GLY A 225 5.77 -11.91 -8.68
C GLY A 225 7.04 -11.05 -8.56
N LYS A 226 8.14 -11.41 -9.22
CA LYS A 226 9.40 -10.65 -9.12
C LYS A 226 9.33 -9.39 -9.98
N ASN A 227 9.62 -8.25 -9.38
CA ASN A 227 9.73 -7.00 -10.12
C ASN A 227 11.01 -7.00 -10.96
N VAL A 228 10.87 -7.27 -12.26
CA VAL A 228 11.95 -7.33 -13.25
C VAL A 228 12.14 -6.01 -14.04
N VAL A 229 11.29 -5.02 -13.75
CA VAL A 229 11.23 -3.74 -14.47
C VAL A 229 12.01 -2.66 -13.72
N ASP A 230 11.74 -2.51 -12.42
CA ASP A 230 12.28 -1.43 -11.61
C ASP A 230 13.65 -1.78 -11.06
N PHE A 231 14.72 -1.32 -11.72
CA PHE A 231 16.07 -1.57 -11.25
C PHE A 231 16.37 -0.82 -9.95
N ARG A 232 16.72 -1.59 -8.90
CA ARG A 232 17.13 -1.06 -7.58
C ARG A 232 18.34 -1.85 -7.10
N LEU A 233 19.48 -1.16 -6.95
CA LEU A 233 20.68 -1.72 -6.33
C LEU A 233 21.07 -0.86 -5.11
N PRO A 234 20.67 -1.25 -3.90
CA PRO A 234 21.16 -0.65 -2.67
C PRO A 234 22.64 -0.97 -2.48
N VAL A 235 23.47 0.06 -2.37
CA VAL A 235 24.91 -0.10 -2.20
C VAL A 235 25.21 -0.56 -0.78
N GLN A 236 25.84 -1.72 -0.68
CA GLN A 236 26.27 -2.33 0.58
C GLN A 236 27.71 -1.98 0.92
N TYR A 237 28.58 -1.93 -0.10
CA TYR A 237 30.01 -1.73 0.09
C TYR A 237 30.66 -1.00 -1.08
N VAL A 238 31.72 -0.24 -0.81
CA VAL A 238 32.56 0.41 -1.82
C VAL A 238 33.90 -0.29 -1.85
N ILE A 239 34.25 -0.87 -2.99
CA ILE A 239 35.45 -1.67 -3.22
C ILE A 239 36.48 -0.82 -3.95
N ARG A 240 37.62 -0.58 -3.31
CA ARG A 240 38.75 0.17 -3.88
C ARG A 240 40.08 -0.51 -3.52
N PRO A 241 40.49 -1.56 -4.26
CA PRO A 241 41.72 -2.29 -4.00
C PRO A 241 42.96 -1.49 -4.43
N ASN A 242 42.82 -0.57 -5.38
CA ASN A 242 43.88 0.33 -5.85
C ASN A 242 43.28 1.64 -6.39
N GLN A 243 44.11 2.56 -6.87
CA GLN A 243 43.65 3.88 -7.34
C GLN A 243 42.80 3.81 -8.62
N ASN A 244 42.94 2.75 -9.42
CA ASN A 244 42.33 2.62 -10.75
C ASN A 244 41.02 1.82 -10.76
N PHE A 245 40.62 1.25 -9.62
CA PHE A 245 39.38 0.48 -9.51
C PHE A 245 38.50 1.03 -8.40
N ARG A 246 37.29 1.44 -8.75
CA ARG A 246 36.21 1.80 -7.82
C ARG A 246 34.95 1.04 -8.21
N GLY A 247 34.57 0.08 -7.38
CA GLY A 247 33.38 -0.74 -7.57
C GLY A 247 32.38 -0.56 -6.44
N PHE A 248 31.09 -0.66 -6.75
CA PHE A 248 29.99 -0.51 -5.82
C PHE A 248 29.24 -1.83 -5.72
N ALA A 249 29.41 -2.50 -4.58
CA ALA A 249 28.90 -3.84 -4.37
C ALA A 249 27.54 -3.81 -3.65
N GLY A 250 26.65 -4.69 -4.11
CA GLY A 250 25.34 -4.89 -3.53
C GLY A 250 24.61 -6.06 -4.19
N GLN A 251 23.48 -6.44 -3.62
CA GLN A 251 22.57 -7.39 -4.24
C GLN A 251 21.52 -6.64 -5.05
N VAL A 252 21.30 -7.02 -6.30
CA VAL A 252 20.22 -6.46 -7.14
C VAL A 252 18.89 -6.80 -6.46
N SER A 253 18.20 -5.79 -5.94
CA SER A 253 16.97 -5.97 -5.17
C SER A 253 15.75 -6.16 -6.07
N SER A 254 15.77 -5.55 -7.25
CA SER A 254 14.75 -5.69 -8.29
C SER A 254 15.30 -5.21 -9.63
N GLY A 255 14.61 -5.57 -10.72
CA GLY A 255 14.98 -5.21 -12.07
C GLY A 255 16.22 -5.94 -12.58
N HIS A 256 16.83 -5.36 -13.60
CA HIS A 256 18.07 -5.84 -14.20
C HIS A 256 18.91 -4.65 -14.69
N VAL A 257 20.21 -4.91 -14.88
CA VAL A 257 21.17 -3.94 -15.37
C VAL A 257 22.18 -4.59 -16.31
N ARG A 258 22.66 -3.83 -17.29
CA ARG A 258 23.70 -4.22 -18.25
C ARG A 258 24.81 -3.17 -18.32
N PRO A 259 26.04 -3.53 -18.71
CA PRO A 259 27.03 -2.55 -19.15
C PRO A 259 26.44 -1.60 -20.21
N GLY A 260 26.70 -0.30 -20.07
CA GLY A 260 26.16 0.78 -20.90
C GLY A 260 24.83 1.37 -20.45
N ASP A 261 24.11 0.75 -19.50
CA ASP A 261 22.84 1.29 -18.99
C ASP A 261 23.05 2.65 -18.28
N GLU A 262 22.17 3.63 -18.57
CA GLU A 262 22.12 4.90 -17.86
C GLU A 262 21.46 4.74 -16.48
N VAL A 263 22.20 5.12 -15.45
CA VAL A 263 21.80 5.02 -14.04
C VAL A 263 21.89 6.36 -13.33
N THR A 264 21.08 6.51 -12.30
CA THR A 264 21.09 7.65 -11.38
C THR A 264 21.43 7.16 -9.97
N ILE A 265 22.22 7.94 -9.25
CA ILE A 265 22.66 7.65 -7.87
C ILE A 265 21.80 8.45 -6.91
N LEU A 266 21.22 7.79 -5.91
CA LEU A 266 20.47 8.44 -4.83
C LEU A 266 21.28 8.46 -3.54
N PRO A 267 21.29 9.58 -2.78
CA PRO A 267 20.41 10.75 -2.93
C PRO A 267 20.93 11.87 -3.86
N SER A 268 22.15 11.76 -4.41
CA SER A 268 22.80 12.87 -5.11
C SER A 268 22.07 13.32 -6.39
N GLY A 269 21.32 12.43 -7.04
CA GLY A 269 20.64 12.68 -8.30
C GLY A 269 21.57 12.70 -9.53
N LEU A 270 22.87 12.51 -9.33
CA LEU A 270 23.84 12.46 -10.42
C LEU A 270 23.61 11.21 -11.28
N SER A 271 23.80 11.34 -12.59
CA SER A 271 23.61 10.25 -13.54
C SER A 271 24.91 9.91 -14.26
N THR A 272 25.11 8.64 -14.55
CA THR A 272 26.26 8.10 -15.30
C THR A 272 25.83 6.82 -16.02
N LYS A 273 26.78 6.09 -16.61
CA LYS A 273 26.57 4.77 -17.18
C LYS A 273 27.33 3.70 -16.42
N VAL A 274 26.74 2.52 -16.40
CA VAL A 274 27.43 1.33 -15.87
C VAL A 274 28.53 0.93 -16.86
N LYS A 275 29.77 0.91 -16.40
CA LYS A 275 30.91 0.51 -17.22
C LYS A 275 31.00 -1.01 -17.34
N GLU A 276 31.09 -1.69 -16.20
CA GLU A 276 31.21 -3.16 -16.12
C GLU A 276 30.49 -3.70 -14.88
N ILE A 277 29.98 -4.93 -15.00
CA ILE A 277 29.42 -5.72 -13.89
C ILE A 277 30.45 -6.78 -13.53
N VAL A 278 31.04 -6.68 -12.34
CA VAL A 278 32.14 -7.52 -11.88
C VAL A 278 31.66 -8.51 -10.82
N THR A 279 32.03 -9.78 -10.96
CA THR A 279 31.84 -10.82 -9.94
C THR A 279 33.13 -11.60 -9.71
N ARG A 280 33.13 -12.50 -8.72
CA ARG A 280 34.28 -13.38 -8.44
C ARG A 280 34.63 -14.27 -9.64
N ASP A 281 33.63 -14.71 -10.40
CA ASP A 281 33.78 -15.67 -11.49
C ASP A 281 33.99 -14.99 -12.87
N GLY A 282 34.14 -13.66 -12.87
CA GLY A 282 34.34 -12.85 -14.07
C GLY A 282 33.30 -11.76 -14.23
N ASN A 283 33.40 -11.03 -15.35
CA ASN A 283 32.44 -9.98 -15.68
C ASN A 283 31.16 -10.57 -16.28
N LEU A 284 30.02 -9.97 -15.96
CA LEU A 284 28.71 -10.39 -16.47
C LEU A 284 28.19 -9.43 -17.55
N GLU A 285 27.49 -9.98 -18.54
CA GLU A 285 26.78 -9.19 -19.56
C GLU A 285 25.48 -8.55 -19.02
N ALA A 286 24.89 -9.15 -17.99
CA ALA A 286 23.71 -8.65 -17.31
C ALA A 286 23.69 -9.17 -15.86
N ALA A 287 23.06 -8.40 -14.97
CA ALA A 287 22.73 -8.84 -13.61
C ALA A 287 21.22 -8.73 -13.38
N PHE A 288 20.66 -9.71 -12.68
CA PHE A 288 19.23 -9.84 -12.40
C PHE A 288 18.96 -9.83 -10.90
N THR A 289 17.68 -9.73 -10.55
CA THR A 289 17.21 -9.73 -9.16
C THR A 289 17.73 -10.94 -8.39
N GLY A 290 18.39 -10.70 -7.25
CA GLY A 290 19.03 -11.71 -6.41
C GLY A 290 20.53 -11.86 -6.61
N ASP A 291 21.08 -11.37 -7.73
CA ASP A 291 22.52 -11.44 -7.99
C ASP A 291 23.29 -10.47 -7.09
N SER A 292 24.36 -10.95 -6.47
CA SER A 292 25.33 -10.14 -5.73
C SER A 292 26.46 -9.73 -6.67
N VAL A 293 26.50 -8.45 -7.03
CA VAL A 293 27.41 -7.92 -8.07
C VAL A 293 28.14 -6.68 -7.60
N THR A 294 29.24 -6.36 -8.27
CA THR A 294 29.95 -5.09 -8.12
C THR A 294 29.84 -4.30 -9.41
N LEU A 295 29.22 -3.13 -9.36
CA LEU A 295 29.12 -2.24 -10.52
C LEU A 295 30.27 -1.23 -10.53
N THR A 296 30.86 -1.02 -11.70
CA THR A 296 31.77 0.11 -11.95
C THR A 296 31.06 1.13 -12.84
N MET A 297 31.43 2.40 -12.73
CA MET A 297 30.80 3.51 -13.46
C MET A 297 31.76 4.11 -14.48
N GLU A 298 31.23 4.76 -15.52
CA GLU A 298 32.06 5.51 -16.49
C GLU A 298 32.64 6.78 -15.88
N ASP A 299 31.85 7.52 -15.09
CA ASP A 299 32.26 8.77 -14.46
C ASP A 299 32.64 8.57 -12.98
N GLU A 300 33.55 9.43 -12.49
CA GLU A 300 33.88 9.47 -11.07
C GLU A 300 32.80 10.19 -10.25
N ILE A 301 31.79 9.42 -9.83
CA ILE A 301 30.73 9.89 -8.93
C ILE A 301 31.00 9.41 -7.51
N ASP A 302 30.69 10.25 -6.52
CA ASP A 302 30.74 9.84 -5.13
C ASP A 302 29.50 9.01 -4.75
N ILE A 303 29.75 7.76 -4.36
CA ILE A 303 28.73 6.80 -3.93
C ILE A 303 29.26 6.08 -2.70
N SER A 304 28.41 5.94 -1.69
CA SER A 304 28.68 5.37 -0.38
C SER A 304 27.68 4.27 0.01
N ARG A 305 27.97 3.53 1.09
CA ARG A 305 27.01 2.58 1.67
C ARG A 305 25.72 3.31 2.08
N GLY A 306 24.58 2.74 1.72
CA GLY A 306 23.26 3.31 1.96
C GLY A 306 22.71 4.07 0.74
N ASP A 307 23.57 4.45 -0.20
CA ASP A 307 23.11 5.00 -1.48
C ASP A 307 22.42 3.92 -2.31
N MET A 308 21.63 4.34 -3.29
CA MET A 308 20.94 3.42 -4.19
C MET A 308 21.21 3.81 -5.63
N ILE A 309 21.64 2.84 -6.43
CA ILE A 309 21.78 2.99 -7.87
C ILE A 309 20.46 2.53 -8.50
N VAL A 310 19.88 3.40 -9.32
CA VAL A 310 18.58 3.20 -9.96
C VAL A 310 18.67 3.53 -11.45
N ARG A 311 17.69 3.09 -12.25
CA ARG A 311 17.64 3.45 -13.67
C ARG A 311 17.18 4.91 -13.80
N LYS A 312 17.80 5.69 -14.69
CA LYS A 312 17.65 7.16 -14.76
C LYS A 312 16.21 7.67 -14.85
N ASN A 313 15.38 7.03 -15.67
CA ASN A 313 13.97 7.41 -15.87
C ASN A 313 12.99 6.57 -15.01
N ASN A 314 13.51 5.87 -14.00
CA ASN A 314 12.73 5.02 -13.12
C ASN A 314 13.32 5.10 -11.70
N VAL A 315 13.02 6.23 -11.06
CA VAL A 315 13.50 6.58 -9.72
C VAL A 315 12.41 6.24 -8.70
N PRO A 316 12.73 5.57 -7.57
CA PRO A 316 11.78 5.32 -6.49
C PRO A 316 11.33 6.63 -5.83
N THR A 317 10.33 6.55 -4.95
CA THR A 317 9.93 7.70 -4.13
C THR A 317 11.06 8.06 -3.15
N ILE A 318 11.45 9.34 -3.12
CA ILE A 318 12.47 9.87 -2.22
C ILE A 318 11.79 10.82 -1.23
N ARG A 319 11.51 10.33 -0.03
CA ARG A 319 10.83 11.14 1.00
C ARG A 319 11.32 10.80 2.39
N ASN A 320 11.20 11.76 3.28
CA ASN A 320 11.44 11.58 4.71
C ASN A 320 10.13 11.37 5.49
N ASN A 321 8.96 11.53 4.86
CA ASN A 321 7.67 11.19 5.45
C ASN A 321 6.96 10.15 4.59
N PHE A 322 6.33 9.17 5.25
CA PHE A 322 5.58 8.13 4.56
C PHE A 322 4.62 7.44 5.51
N GLU A 323 3.65 6.74 4.93
CA GLU A 323 2.73 5.89 5.66
C GLU A 323 3.04 4.42 5.43
N ALA A 324 2.88 3.64 6.48
CA ALA A 324 3.13 2.21 6.45
C ALA A 324 2.11 1.46 7.31
N TYR A 325 1.89 0.20 6.98
CA TYR A 325 1.40 -0.75 7.97
C TYR A 325 2.57 -1.17 8.84
N LEU A 326 2.43 -1.09 10.16
CA LEU A 326 3.44 -1.48 11.13
C LEU A 326 2.87 -2.60 11.98
N CYS A 327 3.53 -3.75 11.98
CA CYS A 327 3.32 -4.80 12.98
C CYS A 327 4.25 -4.51 14.16
N TRP A 328 3.68 -4.30 15.34
CA TRP A 328 4.45 -4.09 16.56
C TRP A 328 4.85 -5.42 17.19
N MET A 329 6.12 -5.55 17.57
CA MET A 329 6.76 -6.83 17.93
C MET A 329 7.35 -6.82 19.34
N ASN A 330 7.23 -5.70 20.06
CA ASN A 330 7.76 -5.52 21.40
C ASN A 330 6.66 -5.55 22.46
N GLU A 331 6.98 -6.02 23.67
CA GLU A 331 6.04 -6.08 24.79
C GLU A 331 5.64 -4.68 25.28
N LYS A 332 6.59 -3.73 25.26
CA LYS A 332 6.29 -2.34 25.55
C LYS A 332 5.56 -1.75 24.35
N SER A 333 4.39 -1.15 24.58
CA SER A 333 3.60 -0.49 23.56
C SER A 333 4.41 0.54 22.79
N LEU A 334 4.05 0.73 21.52
CA LEU A 334 4.56 1.82 20.72
C LEU A 334 4.25 3.18 21.38
N GLU A 335 5.25 4.04 21.46
CA GLU A 335 5.13 5.41 21.98
C GLU A 335 5.23 6.40 20.81
N PRO A 336 4.13 7.07 20.39
CA PRO A 336 4.19 8.13 19.41
C PRO A 336 5.15 9.26 19.84
N GLY A 337 5.89 9.81 18.88
CA GLY A 337 6.89 10.85 19.14
C GLY A 337 8.19 10.38 19.79
N LYS A 338 8.31 9.10 20.21
CA LYS A 338 9.60 8.51 20.61
C LYS A 338 10.49 8.33 19.38
N GLN A 339 11.79 8.57 19.57
CA GLN A 339 12.79 8.34 18.52
C GLN A 339 13.15 6.86 18.44
N TYR A 340 13.08 6.30 17.23
CA TYR A 340 13.55 4.95 16.90
C TYR A 340 14.59 5.00 15.78
N LEU A 341 15.15 3.85 15.42
CA LEU A 341 15.90 3.68 14.18
C LEU A 341 15.05 2.91 13.18
N ILE A 342 15.04 3.34 11.93
CA ILE A 342 14.56 2.55 10.81
C ILE A 342 15.73 1.91 10.10
N GLN A 343 15.60 0.64 9.75
CA GLN A 343 16.49 -0.01 8.80
C GLN A 343 15.67 -0.41 7.56
N GLN A 344 16.02 0.17 6.43
CA GLN A 344 15.42 -0.10 5.12
C GLN A 344 16.56 -0.35 4.15
N THR A 345 16.49 -1.46 3.41
CA THR A 345 17.59 -1.90 2.53
C THR A 345 18.97 -1.85 3.21
N THR A 346 19.87 -0.98 2.78
CA THR A 346 21.21 -0.77 3.33
C THR A 346 21.31 0.50 4.19
N GLN A 347 20.22 1.26 4.29
CA GLN A 347 20.14 2.50 5.06
C GLN A 347 19.67 2.25 6.49
N THR A 348 20.24 3.02 7.40
CA THR A 348 19.74 3.20 8.75
C THR A 348 19.57 4.68 9.01
N ALA A 349 18.38 5.08 9.48
CA ALA A 349 18.07 6.47 9.81
C ALA A 349 17.32 6.56 11.14
N LYS A 350 17.34 7.74 11.76
CA LYS A 350 16.45 7.99 12.91
C LYS A 350 15.06 8.27 12.39
N VAL A 351 14.05 7.78 13.10
CA VAL A 351 12.65 8.01 12.78
C VAL A 351 11.85 8.35 14.02
N PHE A 352 10.76 9.07 13.81
CA PHE A 352 9.68 9.26 14.75
C PHE A 352 8.42 8.65 14.14
N ILE A 353 7.63 7.98 14.97
CA ILE A 353 6.28 7.60 14.58
C ILE A 353 5.39 8.75 15.03
N ASP A 354 4.99 9.58 14.06
CA ASP A 354 4.26 10.83 14.30
C ASP A 354 2.86 10.55 14.83
N ASP A 355 2.19 9.56 14.22
CA ASP A 355 0.79 9.29 14.47
C ASP A 355 0.44 7.83 14.15
N ILE A 356 -0.52 7.30 14.89
CA ILE A 356 -1.15 5.99 14.65
C ILE A 356 -2.55 6.30 14.13
N LEU A 357 -2.73 6.15 12.81
CA LEU A 357 -3.97 6.55 12.14
C LEU A 357 -5.14 5.65 12.52
N TYR A 358 -4.88 4.36 12.64
CA TYR A 358 -5.81 3.37 13.17
C TYR A 358 -5.07 2.04 13.40
N ARG A 359 -5.59 1.23 14.32
CA ARG A 359 -5.28 -0.19 14.44
C ARG A 359 -6.24 -1.01 13.61
N ILE A 360 -5.74 -2.10 13.05
CA ILE A 360 -6.58 -3.10 12.41
C ILE A 360 -6.90 -4.16 13.43
N ASN A 361 -8.19 -4.34 13.71
CA ASN A 361 -8.65 -5.50 14.43
C ASN A 361 -8.53 -6.71 13.50
N VAL A 362 -7.63 -7.63 13.82
CA VAL A 362 -7.31 -8.75 12.93
C VAL A 362 -8.44 -9.80 12.89
N ASP A 363 -9.32 -9.81 13.89
CA ASP A 363 -10.43 -10.75 14.00
C ASP A 363 -11.65 -10.28 13.18
N SER A 364 -11.97 -8.98 13.22
CA SER A 364 -13.11 -8.39 12.49
C SER A 364 -12.73 -7.73 11.17
N LEU A 365 -11.44 -7.46 10.95
CA LEU A 365 -10.89 -6.60 9.89
C LEU A 365 -11.37 -5.13 9.94
N SER A 366 -11.97 -4.70 11.03
CA SER A 366 -12.37 -3.30 11.21
C SER A 366 -11.18 -2.42 11.56
N ARG A 367 -11.27 -1.15 11.18
CA ARG A 367 -10.34 -0.10 11.61
C ARG A 367 -10.82 0.45 12.95
N GLU A 368 -9.92 0.55 13.89
CA GLU A 368 -10.19 1.06 15.24
C GLU A 368 -9.26 2.24 15.52
N ASP A 369 -9.82 3.35 15.98
CA ASP A 369 -9.04 4.51 16.39
C ASP A 369 -8.27 4.18 17.68
N THR A 370 -6.96 4.43 17.68
CA THR A 370 -6.09 4.21 18.84
C THR A 370 -4.87 5.11 18.77
N ASN A 371 -4.28 5.41 19.93
CA ASN A 371 -3.01 6.11 20.07
C ASN A 371 -1.87 5.21 20.54
N LYS A 372 -2.08 3.89 20.58
CA LYS A 372 -1.09 2.88 20.98
C LYS A 372 -1.16 1.66 20.07
N LEU A 373 -0.02 1.01 19.90
CA LEU A 373 0.07 -0.35 19.34
C LEU A 373 0.79 -1.25 20.34
N ASP A 374 0.12 -2.29 20.79
CA ASP A 374 0.65 -3.32 21.68
C ASP A 374 1.27 -4.48 20.89
N LEU A 375 1.91 -5.41 21.61
CA LEU A 375 2.53 -6.59 21.01
C LEU A 375 1.54 -7.32 20.07
N ASN A 376 2.00 -7.66 18.87
CA ASN A 376 1.25 -8.36 17.81
C ASN A 376 0.13 -7.55 17.14
N GLU A 377 -0.03 -6.28 17.49
CA GLU A 377 -0.99 -5.41 16.83
C GLU A 377 -0.42 -4.84 15.53
N ILE A 378 -1.32 -4.63 14.57
CA ILE A 378 -1.00 -4.05 13.28
C ILE A 378 -1.76 -2.74 13.15
N GLY A 379 -1.05 -1.65 12.89
CA GLY A 379 -1.66 -0.35 12.66
C GLY A 379 -1.12 0.35 11.42
N ARG A 380 -1.91 1.29 10.90
CA ARG A 380 -1.44 2.24 9.90
C ARG A 380 -0.79 3.40 10.63
N VAL A 381 0.48 3.66 10.36
CA VAL A 381 1.27 4.69 11.03
C VAL A 381 1.82 5.70 10.05
N LYS A 382 2.03 6.94 10.52
CA LYS A 382 2.83 7.96 9.84
C LYS A 382 4.22 7.97 10.45
N ILE A 383 5.23 7.90 9.59
CA ILE A 383 6.63 7.87 10.00
C ILE A 383 7.35 9.06 9.40
N GLN A 384 8.11 9.76 10.24
CA GLN A 384 9.00 10.84 9.86
C GLN A 384 10.45 10.43 10.11
N ALA A 385 11.23 10.29 9.04
CA ALA A 385 12.65 10.02 9.07
C ALA A 385 13.48 11.30 9.12
N SER A 386 14.66 11.20 9.73
CA SER A 386 15.64 12.28 9.83
C SER A 386 16.40 12.51 8.52
N LYS A 387 16.36 11.54 7.59
CA LYS A 387 16.96 11.59 6.26
C LYS A 387 15.97 11.00 5.24
N PRO A 388 16.02 11.40 3.97
CA PRO A 388 15.19 10.79 2.93
C PRO A 388 15.44 9.28 2.83
N ILE A 389 14.35 8.51 2.74
CA ILE A 389 14.37 7.08 2.44
C ILE A 389 13.97 6.91 0.97
N PHE A 390 14.58 5.94 0.29
CA PHE A 390 14.30 5.62 -1.11
C PHE A 390 13.45 4.36 -1.13
N PHE A 391 12.17 4.50 -1.41
CA PHE A 391 11.24 3.39 -1.34
C PHE A 391 10.31 3.36 -2.54
N ASP A 392 9.89 2.16 -2.88
CA ASP A 392 8.68 1.94 -3.66
C ASP A 392 7.60 1.42 -2.70
N PRO A 393 6.31 1.55 -3.04
CA PRO A 393 5.26 0.86 -2.30
C PRO A 393 5.55 -0.65 -2.18
N TYR A 394 5.29 -1.24 -1.02
CA TYR A 394 5.49 -2.68 -0.78
C TYR A 394 4.74 -3.56 -1.79
N GLN A 395 3.65 -3.05 -2.35
CA GLN A 395 2.85 -3.71 -3.40
C GLN A 395 3.57 -3.79 -4.75
N ILE A 396 4.46 -2.84 -5.05
CA ILE A 396 5.23 -2.77 -6.30
C ILE A 396 6.59 -3.44 -6.12
N ASN A 397 7.23 -3.20 -4.96
CA ASN A 397 8.53 -3.77 -4.65
C ASN A 397 8.64 -4.05 -3.15
N GLN A 398 8.62 -5.33 -2.79
CA GLN A 398 8.69 -5.76 -1.40
C GLN A 398 10.04 -5.42 -0.74
N ARG A 399 11.14 -5.43 -1.50
CA ARG A 399 12.49 -5.19 -0.96
C ARG A 399 12.68 -3.74 -0.54
N THR A 400 12.28 -2.79 -1.38
CA THR A 400 12.38 -1.35 -1.07
C THR A 400 11.20 -0.84 -0.25
N GLY A 401 10.05 -1.50 -0.31
CA GLY A 401 8.86 -1.15 0.47
C GLY A 401 8.79 -1.76 1.87
N SER A 402 9.77 -2.56 2.29
CA SER A 402 9.81 -3.15 3.64
C SER A 402 10.87 -2.46 4.51
N PHE A 403 10.63 -2.44 5.82
CA PHE A 403 11.59 -1.95 6.80
C PHE A 403 11.37 -2.57 8.17
N ILE A 404 12.35 -2.42 9.04
CA ILE A 404 12.22 -2.72 10.47
C ILE A 404 12.45 -1.47 11.31
N ILE A 405 11.85 -1.45 12.49
CA ILE A 405 12.05 -0.43 13.52
C ILE A 405 12.84 -1.04 14.66
N ILE A 406 13.90 -0.35 15.08
CA ILE A 406 14.84 -0.79 16.12
C ILE A 406 14.83 0.25 17.23
N ASP A 407 14.75 -0.21 18.48
CA ASP A 407 14.92 0.68 19.64
C ASP A 407 16.42 0.98 19.85
N PRO A 408 16.87 2.24 19.74
CA PRO A 408 18.29 2.57 19.84
C PRO A 408 18.90 2.34 21.23
N ALA A 409 18.08 2.23 22.28
CA ALA A 409 18.58 1.96 23.63
C ALA A 409 18.90 0.48 23.86
N THR A 410 18.17 -0.42 23.19
CA THR A 410 18.30 -1.88 23.40
C THR A 410 18.85 -2.62 22.19
N ASN A 411 18.85 -1.99 21.01
CA ASN A 411 19.14 -2.60 19.70
C ASN A 411 18.19 -3.75 19.32
N VAL A 412 17.05 -3.88 19.99
CA VAL A 412 16.02 -4.88 19.67
C VAL A 412 15.16 -4.37 18.52
N THR A 413 14.80 -5.26 17.61
CA THR A 413 13.78 -4.98 16.59
C THR A 413 12.41 -4.96 17.25
N VAL A 414 11.77 -3.79 17.25
CA VAL A 414 10.50 -3.54 17.93
C VAL A 414 9.29 -3.52 16.98
N GLY A 415 9.53 -3.46 15.67
CA GLY A 415 8.45 -3.56 14.69
C GLY A 415 8.94 -3.85 13.28
N ALA A 416 8.04 -4.35 12.44
CA ALA A 416 8.27 -4.60 11.01
C ALA A 416 7.17 -3.90 10.20
N GLY A 417 7.57 -3.22 9.13
CA GLY A 417 6.69 -2.32 8.40
C GLY A 417 6.66 -2.54 6.89
N MET A 418 5.50 -2.24 6.30
CA MET A 418 5.22 -2.30 4.87
C MET A 418 4.74 -0.92 4.40
N ILE A 419 5.56 -0.26 3.58
CA ILE A 419 5.27 1.07 3.04
C ILE A 419 4.11 0.97 2.07
N ARG A 420 3.12 1.84 2.24
CA ARG A 420 1.90 1.82 1.44
C ARG A 420 2.07 2.47 0.07
N ALA A 421 1.27 2.01 -0.90
CA ALA A 421 1.00 2.79 -2.11
C ALA A 421 0.25 4.07 -1.74
N GLY A 422 0.60 5.19 -2.38
CA GLY A 422 0.09 6.51 -2.00
C GLY A 422 0.79 7.16 -0.80
N SER A 423 1.90 6.58 -0.29
CA SER A 423 2.85 7.33 0.55
C SER A 423 3.60 8.42 -0.23
N THR A 424 3.39 8.48 -1.55
CA THR A 424 3.39 9.72 -2.32
C THR A 424 2.24 10.60 -1.85
N THR A 425 2.43 11.34 -0.76
CA THR A 425 1.54 12.45 -0.44
C THR A 425 1.78 13.58 -1.44
N GLU A 426 1.14 13.49 -2.59
CA GLU A 426 0.32 14.63 -2.99
C GLU A 426 -1.12 14.29 -2.63
N GLY A 427 -1.54 14.83 -1.49
CA GLY A 427 -2.92 15.02 -1.04
C GLY A 427 -3.97 13.92 -1.21
N SER A 428 -4.14 13.05 -0.20
CA SER A 428 -5.41 12.44 0.25
C SER A 428 -5.05 11.36 1.29
N ASP A 429 -5.38 11.37 2.58
CA ASP A 429 -6.57 11.80 3.29
C ASP A 429 -6.17 12.42 4.64
N LYS A 430 -6.55 13.66 4.88
CA LYS A 430 -6.82 14.16 6.22
C LYS A 430 -8.31 14.48 6.29
N LYS A 431 -9.02 13.81 7.21
CA LYS A 431 -10.05 14.51 7.97
C LYS A 431 -9.36 15.71 8.59
N VAL A 432 -9.77 16.89 8.16
CA VAL A 432 -9.14 18.15 8.50
C VAL A 432 -9.41 18.44 9.97
N SER A 433 -8.35 18.46 10.76
CA SER A 433 -8.20 19.49 11.78
C SER A 433 -6.71 19.71 12.03
N ILE A 434 -6.29 20.96 11.78
CA ILE A 434 -4.94 21.54 11.91
C ILE A 434 -4.09 21.45 10.62
N ARG A 435 -4.17 22.54 9.85
CA ARG A 435 -3.39 22.87 8.65
C ARG A 435 -1.90 22.64 8.90
N GLN A 436 -1.25 21.81 8.07
CA GLN A 436 0.21 21.64 8.10
C GLN A 436 0.86 22.91 7.55
N LYS A 437 1.43 23.73 8.43
CA LYS A 437 2.32 24.83 8.04
C LYS A 437 3.68 24.24 7.69
N SER A 438 4.36 24.81 6.70
CA SER A 438 5.75 24.44 6.42
C SER A 438 6.58 24.57 7.71
N PRO A 439 7.38 23.56 8.08
CA PRO A 439 8.21 23.65 9.27
C PRO A 439 9.16 24.85 9.12
N ASN A 440 9.33 25.62 10.20
CA ASN A 440 10.16 26.83 10.27
C ASN A 440 9.62 28.08 9.53
N VAL A 441 8.31 28.16 9.25
CA VAL A 441 7.70 29.38 8.71
C VAL A 441 6.78 30.02 9.75
N VAL A 442 7.08 31.27 10.11
CA VAL A 442 6.18 32.13 10.90
C VAL A 442 5.40 33.00 9.91
N TRP A 443 4.09 33.12 10.10
CA TRP A 443 3.30 34.07 9.31
C TRP A 443 3.67 35.47 9.76
N GLU A 444 4.34 36.22 8.89
CA GLU A 444 4.58 37.64 9.12
C GLU A 444 3.31 38.42 8.79
N PRO A 445 2.82 39.29 9.68
CA PRO A 445 1.68 40.15 9.38
C PRO A 445 2.04 41.10 8.22
N TRP A 446 1.03 41.44 7.43
CA TRP A 446 1.21 42.41 6.34
C TRP A 446 1.60 43.78 6.90
N ASN A 447 2.47 44.51 6.19
CA ASN A 447 2.88 45.86 6.56
C ASN A 447 1.71 46.86 6.61
N ILE A 448 0.63 46.60 5.86
CA ILE A 448 -0.61 47.40 5.87
C ILE A 448 -1.76 46.44 6.14
N PRO A 449 -2.47 46.57 7.28
CA PRO A 449 -3.64 45.76 7.61
C PRO A 449 -4.75 45.85 6.55
N ARG A 450 -5.58 44.80 6.48
CA ARG A 450 -6.72 44.75 5.55
C ARG A 450 -7.68 45.92 5.79
N GLU A 451 -7.95 46.26 7.04
CA GLU A 451 -8.91 47.29 7.44
C GLU A 451 -8.55 48.67 6.87
N GLU A 452 -7.26 49.04 6.84
CA GLU A 452 -6.79 50.30 6.24
C GLU A 452 -6.95 50.29 4.71
N ARG A 453 -6.79 49.12 4.08
CA ARG A 453 -7.03 48.96 2.64
C ARG A 453 -8.50 49.11 2.31
N GLU A 454 -9.38 48.53 3.12
CA GLU A 454 -10.83 48.64 2.98
C GLU A 454 -11.31 50.09 3.12
N GLU A 455 -10.80 50.82 4.11
CA GLU A 455 -11.10 52.25 4.28
C GLU A 455 -10.68 53.05 3.05
N ARG A 456 -9.46 52.80 2.53
CA ARG A 456 -8.96 53.44 1.30
C ARG A 456 -9.77 53.06 0.06
N ASN A 457 -10.22 51.82 -0.04
CA ASN A 457 -10.97 51.32 -1.17
C ASN A 457 -12.45 51.77 -1.16
N GLY A 458 -12.95 52.26 -0.02
CA GLY A 458 -14.37 52.63 0.13
C GLY A 458 -15.31 51.42 0.09
N HIS A 459 -14.81 50.23 0.44
CA HIS A 459 -15.60 49.00 0.58
C HIS A 459 -14.87 47.95 1.44
N LYS A 460 -15.65 47.01 1.99
CA LYS A 460 -15.10 45.83 2.68
C LYS A 460 -14.60 44.79 1.69
N ALA A 461 -13.59 44.03 2.10
CA ALA A 461 -13.20 42.83 1.37
C ALA A 461 -14.31 41.79 1.53
N LYS A 462 -14.63 41.07 0.46
CA LYS A 462 -15.63 39.99 0.46
C LYS A 462 -15.19 38.91 -0.51
N LEU A 463 -15.59 37.67 -0.26
CA LEU A 463 -15.37 36.59 -1.21
C LEU A 463 -16.70 35.94 -1.60
N LEU A 464 -17.01 35.95 -2.90
CA LEU A 464 -18.17 35.26 -3.48
C LEU A 464 -17.69 34.02 -4.24
N TRP A 465 -18.11 32.85 -3.77
CA TRP A 465 -17.78 31.56 -4.34
C TRP A 465 -18.97 31.01 -5.12
N PHE A 466 -18.94 31.15 -6.45
CA PHE A 466 -19.96 30.65 -7.36
C PHE A 466 -19.73 29.15 -7.62
N THR A 467 -20.66 28.30 -7.20
CA THR A 467 -20.64 26.83 -7.34
C THR A 467 -21.85 26.30 -8.10
N GLY A 468 -21.67 25.25 -8.90
CA GLY A 468 -22.72 24.67 -9.74
C GLY A 468 -22.14 23.77 -10.84
N ILE A 469 -22.96 22.97 -11.50
CA ILE A 469 -22.54 22.10 -12.61
C ILE A 469 -21.96 22.88 -13.80
N SER A 470 -21.18 22.22 -14.67
CA SER A 470 -20.67 22.88 -15.89
C SER A 470 -21.83 23.46 -16.71
N GLY A 471 -21.64 24.60 -17.39
CA GLY A 471 -22.74 25.22 -18.15
C GLY A 471 -23.84 25.91 -17.32
N SER A 472 -23.79 25.91 -15.98
CA SER A 472 -24.82 26.54 -15.14
C SER A 472 -24.87 28.08 -15.19
N GLY A 473 -23.87 28.75 -15.77
CA GLY A 473 -23.85 30.21 -15.90
C GLY A 473 -22.99 30.96 -14.87
N LYS A 474 -22.24 30.26 -14.00
CA LYS A 474 -21.31 30.84 -13.00
C LYS A 474 -20.44 31.96 -13.56
N SER A 475 -19.64 31.67 -14.59
CA SER A 475 -18.71 32.64 -15.17
C SER A 475 -19.43 33.81 -15.85
N THR A 476 -20.65 33.59 -16.36
CA THR A 476 -21.46 34.66 -16.96
C THR A 476 -21.91 35.66 -15.90
N ILE A 477 -22.51 35.17 -14.81
CA ILE A 477 -22.99 36.01 -13.71
C ILE A 477 -21.82 36.72 -13.03
N ALA A 478 -20.73 36.01 -12.72
CA ALA A 478 -19.57 36.59 -12.05
C ALA A 478 -18.90 37.71 -12.88
N LYS A 479 -18.80 37.56 -14.21
CA LYS A 479 -18.26 38.61 -15.09
C LYS A 479 -19.18 39.83 -15.17
N ALA A 480 -20.50 39.63 -15.21
CA ALA A 480 -21.46 40.72 -15.19
C ALA A 480 -21.42 41.48 -13.85
N LEU A 481 -21.33 40.75 -12.73
CA LEU A 481 -21.17 41.32 -11.40
C LEU A 481 -19.84 42.08 -11.27
N GLU A 482 -18.74 41.50 -11.74
CA GLU A 482 -17.43 42.17 -11.75
C GLU A 482 -17.50 43.51 -12.49
N LYS A 483 -18.15 43.53 -13.66
CA LYS A 483 -18.33 44.73 -14.45
C LYS A 483 -19.11 45.81 -13.70
N LYS A 484 -20.21 45.44 -13.04
CA LYS A 484 -21.01 46.37 -12.23
C LYS A 484 -20.21 46.93 -11.06
N LEU A 485 -19.52 46.06 -10.30
CA LEU A 485 -18.67 46.47 -9.18
C LEU A 485 -17.52 47.39 -9.60
N TRP A 486 -16.93 47.11 -10.77
CA TRP A 486 -15.90 47.97 -11.36
C TRP A 486 -16.44 49.36 -11.69
N ASP A 487 -17.62 49.43 -12.30
CA ASP A 487 -18.27 50.70 -12.64
C ASP A 487 -18.68 51.49 -11.37
N ASP A 488 -18.95 50.80 -10.25
CA ASP A 488 -19.15 51.38 -8.91
C ASP A 488 -17.83 51.78 -8.20
N GLY A 489 -16.68 51.65 -8.88
CA GLY A 489 -15.36 52.03 -8.37
C GLY A 489 -14.75 51.06 -7.36
N LYS A 490 -15.29 49.84 -7.22
CA LYS A 490 -14.81 48.82 -6.29
C LYS A 490 -13.57 48.09 -6.84
N LYS A 491 -12.73 47.57 -5.95
CA LYS A 491 -11.57 46.74 -6.29
C LYS A 491 -11.98 45.27 -6.33
N THR A 492 -11.91 44.68 -7.52
CA THR A 492 -12.35 43.30 -7.77
C THR A 492 -11.22 42.42 -8.29
N VAL A 493 -11.34 41.13 -8.03
CA VAL A 493 -10.51 40.08 -8.64
C VAL A 493 -11.40 38.90 -9.02
N LEU A 494 -11.45 38.53 -10.31
CA LEU A 494 -12.11 37.33 -10.80
C LEU A 494 -11.12 36.17 -10.95
N LEU A 495 -11.40 35.04 -10.28
CA LEU A 495 -10.68 33.78 -10.42
C LEU A 495 -11.59 32.75 -11.11
N ASP A 496 -11.29 32.42 -12.37
CA ASP A 496 -12.01 31.42 -13.14
C ASP A 496 -11.25 30.09 -13.23
N GLY A 497 -12.00 28.99 -13.15
CA GLY A 497 -11.45 27.63 -13.16
C GLY A 497 -10.58 27.30 -14.38
N ASP A 498 -10.89 27.85 -15.55
CA ASP A 498 -10.06 27.63 -16.74
C ASP A 498 -8.78 28.47 -16.68
N GLN A 499 -8.87 29.71 -16.21
CA GLN A 499 -7.73 30.64 -16.14
C GLN A 499 -6.65 30.13 -15.19
N VAL A 500 -7.04 29.66 -14.00
CA VAL A 500 -6.06 29.16 -13.02
C VAL A 500 -5.38 27.87 -13.49
N ARG A 501 -6.04 27.08 -14.34
CA ARG A 501 -5.50 25.86 -14.94
C ARG A 501 -4.53 26.10 -16.10
N HIS A 502 -4.38 27.33 -16.59
CA HIS A 502 -3.30 27.67 -17.51
C HIS A 502 -1.95 27.87 -16.81
N GLY A 503 -1.93 28.04 -15.48
CA GLY A 503 -0.72 28.33 -14.71
C GLY A 503 -0.72 27.66 -13.34
N LEU A 504 -1.29 28.33 -12.33
CA LEU A 504 -1.30 27.92 -10.92
C LEU A 504 -1.65 26.44 -10.68
N ASN A 505 -2.59 25.92 -11.49
CA ASN A 505 -3.12 24.57 -11.41
C ASN A 505 -2.95 23.80 -12.73
N GLY A 506 -1.99 24.19 -13.58
CA GLY A 506 -1.76 23.53 -14.88
C GLY A 506 -1.18 22.13 -14.78
N ASP A 507 -0.64 21.77 -13.63
CA ASP A 507 -0.17 20.43 -13.27
C ASP A 507 -1.31 19.48 -12.86
N LEU A 508 -2.51 19.99 -12.58
CA LEU A 508 -3.61 19.21 -12.00
C LEU A 508 -4.54 18.61 -13.07
N GLY A 509 -4.82 17.31 -12.93
CA GLY A 509 -5.84 16.61 -13.70
C GLY A 509 -7.28 16.90 -13.24
N PHE A 510 -8.17 15.94 -13.51
CA PHE A 510 -9.60 16.01 -13.16
C PHE A 510 -10.06 14.89 -12.23
N SER A 511 -9.13 14.16 -11.60
CA SER A 511 -9.45 13.17 -10.56
C SER A 511 -10.06 13.84 -9.31
N ALA A 512 -10.64 13.06 -8.39
CA ALA A 512 -11.21 13.61 -7.15
C ALA A 512 -10.15 14.33 -6.29
N SER A 513 -8.94 13.78 -6.18
CA SER A 513 -7.82 14.40 -5.47
C SER A 513 -7.34 15.68 -6.15
N ASP A 514 -7.22 15.68 -7.49
CA ASP A 514 -6.80 16.88 -8.24
C ASP A 514 -7.83 18.00 -8.13
N ARG A 515 -9.12 17.65 -8.11
CA ARG A 515 -10.21 18.62 -7.89
C ARG A 515 -10.10 19.24 -6.51
N ARG A 516 -9.90 18.43 -5.46
CA ARG A 516 -9.72 18.91 -4.09
C ARG A 516 -8.51 19.83 -3.97
N GLU A 517 -7.37 19.45 -4.54
CA GLU A 517 -6.16 20.27 -4.54
C GLU A 517 -6.33 21.56 -5.35
N ASN A 518 -7.03 21.50 -6.49
CA ASN A 518 -7.38 22.68 -7.27
C ASN A 518 -8.22 23.67 -6.45
N ILE A 519 -9.22 23.19 -5.71
CA ILE A 519 -10.03 24.03 -4.81
C ILE A 519 -9.17 24.59 -3.67
N ARG A 520 -8.30 23.78 -3.04
CA ARG A 520 -7.41 24.22 -1.96
C ARG A 520 -6.46 25.35 -2.40
N ARG A 521 -5.75 25.18 -3.53
CA ARG A 521 -4.79 26.16 -4.06
C ARG A 521 -5.46 27.50 -4.38
N VAL A 522 -6.62 27.43 -5.05
CA VAL A 522 -7.41 28.62 -5.37
C VAL A 522 -7.90 29.31 -4.11
N GLY A 523 -8.33 28.55 -3.10
CA GLY A 523 -8.74 29.10 -1.80
C GLY A 523 -7.68 29.98 -1.17
N GLU A 524 -6.43 29.49 -1.11
CA GLU A 524 -5.32 30.26 -0.55
C GLU A 524 -5.03 31.52 -1.37
N VAL A 525 -5.08 31.44 -2.71
CA VAL A 525 -4.91 32.62 -3.57
C VAL A 525 -6.04 33.63 -3.38
N ALA A 526 -7.29 33.16 -3.31
CA ALA A 526 -8.44 34.01 -3.05
C ALA A 526 -8.33 34.69 -1.68
N ARG A 527 -7.81 33.97 -0.68
CA ARG A 527 -7.51 34.53 0.64
C ARG A 527 -6.47 35.66 0.56
N LEU A 528 -5.39 35.50 -0.21
CA LEU A 528 -4.40 36.57 -0.38
C LEU A 528 -5.04 37.86 -0.94
N PHE A 529 -5.90 37.74 -1.95
CA PHE A 529 -6.59 38.92 -2.50
C PHE A 529 -7.59 39.54 -1.52
N TYR A 530 -8.29 38.70 -0.75
CA TYR A 530 -9.19 39.13 0.32
C TYR A 530 -8.45 39.88 1.44
N GLU A 531 -7.32 39.36 1.92
CA GLU A 531 -6.45 40.02 2.92
C GLU A 531 -5.89 41.37 2.39
N HIS A 532 -5.84 41.54 1.07
CA HIS A 532 -5.46 42.79 0.41
C HIS A 532 -6.63 43.75 0.12
N GLY A 533 -7.81 43.52 0.69
CA GLY A 533 -8.92 44.47 0.65
C GLY A 533 -9.81 44.40 -0.61
N ASN A 534 -9.75 43.31 -1.38
CA ASN A 534 -10.49 43.16 -2.65
C ASN A 534 -11.82 42.41 -2.46
N ILE A 535 -12.76 42.65 -3.37
CA ILE A 535 -13.93 41.77 -3.58
C ILE A 535 -13.50 40.67 -4.54
N VAL A 536 -13.41 39.44 -4.06
CA VAL A 536 -12.91 38.29 -4.80
C VAL A 536 -14.09 37.47 -5.31
N LEU A 537 -14.15 37.25 -6.62
CA LEU A 537 -15.18 36.46 -7.29
C LEU A 537 -14.55 35.17 -7.79
N CYS A 538 -15.02 34.02 -7.32
CA CYS A 538 -14.46 32.71 -7.65
C CYS A 538 -15.49 31.86 -8.39
N THR A 539 -15.16 31.33 -9.57
CA THR A 539 -16.09 30.53 -10.38
C THR A 539 -15.58 29.11 -10.57
N PHE A 540 -16.06 28.19 -9.73
CA PHE A 540 -15.58 26.82 -9.67
C PHE A 540 -16.74 25.83 -9.60
N VAL A 541 -16.56 24.62 -10.13
CA VAL A 541 -17.57 23.57 -9.95
C VAL A 541 -17.62 23.16 -8.48
N SER A 542 -16.47 22.92 -7.84
CA SER A 542 -16.36 22.52 -6.41
C SER A 542 -17.42 21.49 -6.00
N PRO A 543 -17.38 20.25 -6.53
CA PRO A 543 -18.50 19.32 -6.48
C PRO A 543 -18.81 18.76 -5.08
N PHE A 544 -17.87 18.77 -4.14
CA PHE A 544 -18.02 18.15 -2.82
C PHE A 544 -18.25 19.19 -1.73
N ASN A 545 -19.17 18.92 -0.79
CA ASN A 545 -19.46 19.77 0.38
C ASN A 545 -18.22 19.95 1.27
N ALA A 546 -17.47 18.87 1.51
CA ALA A 546 -16.29 18.89 2.37
C ALA A 546 -15.25 19.93 1.92
N ASP A 547 -15.01 20.06 0.61
CA ASP A 547 -14.05 21.01 0.07
C ASP A 547 -14.51 22.47 0.26
N ARG A 548 -15.83 22.71 0.18
CA ARG A 548 -16.41 24.05 0.40
C ARG A 548 -16.38 24.45 1.87
N GLU A 549 -16.60 23.51 2.78
CA GLU A 549 -16.48 23.73 4.22
C GLU A 549 -15.01 23.97 4.64
N ASP A 550 -14.08 23.18 4.10
CA ASP A 550 -12.64 23.38 4.30
C ASP A 550 -12.19 24.79 3.86
N LEU A 551 -12.72 25.27 2.73
CA LEU A 551 -12.50 26.63 2.24
C LEU A 551 -13.14 27.69 3.16
N LYS A 552 -14.41 27.53 3.52
CA LYS A 552 -15.12 28.49 4.37
C LYS A 552 -14.35 28.74 5.68
N ALA A 553 -13.76 27.70 6.26
CA ALA A 553 -12.97 27.77 7.48
C ALA A 553 -11.67 28.60 7.36
N ILE A 554 -11.20 28.99 6.16
CA ILE A 554 -9.99 29.82 5.99
C ILE A 554 -10.27 31.32 6.03
N PHE A 555 -11.54 31.72 6.05
CA PHE A 555 -11.98 33.10 6.10
C PHE A 555 -12.64 33.41 7.46
N PRO A 556 -12.70 34.69 7.87
CA PRO A 556 -13.51 35.10 9.00
C PRO A 556 -15.00 34.76 8.79
N GLU A 557 -15.72 34.55 9.89
CA GLU A 557 -17.15 34.24 9.86
C GLU A 557 -17.94 35.34 9.15
N GLY A 558 -18.80 34.97 8.19
CA GLY A 558 -19.61 35.91 7.40
C GLY A 558 -18.89 36.58 6.22
N GLU A 559 -17.64 36.24 5.94
CA GLU A 559 -16.85 36.88 4.86
C GLU A 559 -16.71 36.02 3.60
N PHE A 560 -16.97 34.71 3.72
CA PHE A 560 -17.03 33.75 2.62
C PHE A 560 -18.48 33.43 2.27
N GLN A 561 -18.93 33.87 1.10
CA GLN A 561 -20.31 33.72 0.64
C GLN A 561 -20.40 32.66 -0.46
N ILE A 562 -21.20 31.61 -0.22
CA ILE A 562 -21.43 30.56 -1.22
C ILE A 562 -22.64 30.96 -2.07
N VAL A 563 -22.41 31.14 -3.37
CA VAL A 563 -23.46 31.40 -4.35
C VAL A 563 -23.69 30.13 -5.16
N HIS A 564 -24.77 29.41 -4.89
CA HIS A 564 -25.13 28.24 -5.67
C HIS A 564 -25.86 28.67 -6.95
N VAL A 565 -25.23 28.44 -8.09
CA VAL A 565 -25.79 28.72 -9.42
C VAL A 565 -26.37 27.42 -9.97
N ASP A 566 -27.69 27.30 -9.81
CA ASP A 566 -28.48 26.12 -10.13
C ASP A 566 -29.06 26.19 -11.55
N CYS A 567 -29.15 25.00 -12.16
CA CYS A 567 -29.85 24.74 -13.41
C CYS A 567 -30.01 23.23 -13.60
N SER A 568 -31.03 22.82 -14.37
CA SER A 568 -31.17 21.43 -14.77
C SER A 568 -29.98 20.94 -15.62
N SER A 569 -29.64 19.66 -15.49
CA SER A 569 -28.61 19.01 -16.32
C SER A 569 -28.95 19.12 -17.81
N GLU A 570 -30.23 18.96 -18.18
CA GLU A 570 -30.68 19.12 -19.56
C GLU A 570 -30.38 20.52 -20.09
N LYS A 571 -30.69 21.57 -19.32
CA LYS A 571 -30.42 22.94 -19.74
C LYS A 571 -28.93 23.26 -19.82
N ALA A 572 -28.13 22.73 -18.90
CA ALA A 572 -26.68 22.85 -18.95
C ALA A 572 -26.08 22.20 -20.21
N GLN A 573 -26.58 21.02 -20.57
CA GLN A 573 -26.19 20.29 -21.77
C GLN A 573 -26.65 20.97 -23.06
N ASP A 574 -27.82 21.62 -23.05
CA ASP A 574 -28.34 22.38 -24.19
C ASP A 574 -27.52 23.66 -24.46
N ARG A 575 -27.05 24.32 -23.38
CA ARG A 575 -26.18 25.50 -23.47
C ARG A 575 -24.76 25.16 -23.95
N ASP A 576 -24.19 24.05 -23.48
CA ASP A 576 -22.82 23.54 -23.68
C ASP A 576 -21.79 24.49 -24.33
N PRO A 577 -21.48 25.64 -23.71
CA PRO A 577 -20.72 26.72 -24.36
C PRO A 577 -19.27 26.33 -24.68
N LYS A 578 -18.76 25.28 -24.04
CA LYS A 578 -17.39 24.77 -24.18
C LYS A 578 -17.33 23.42 -24.93
N GLY A 579 -18.47 22.88 -25.38
CA GLY A 579 -18.54 21.58 -26.04
C GLY A 579 -18.16 20.39 -25.15
N LEU A 580 -18.21 20.54 -23.82
CA LEU A 580 -17.78 19.51 -22.87
C LEU A 580 -18.79 18.37 -22.77
N TYR A 581 -20.08 18.69 -22.81
CA TYR A 581 -21.14 17.69 -22.76
C TYR A 581 -21.18 16.88 -24.06
N LYS A 582 -20.96 17.52 -25.20
CA LYS A 582 -20.79 16.82 -26.49
C LYS A 582 -19.64 15.81 -26.43
N LYS A 583 -18.46 16.24 -25.97
CA LYS A 583 -17.28 15.36 -25.82
C LYS A 583 -17.50 14.22 -24.83
N ALA A 584 -18.23 14.46 -23.74
CA ALA A 584 -18.58 13.42 -22.79
C ALA A 584 -19.53 12.36 -23.40
N LYS A 585 -20.50 12.79 -24.23
CA LYS A 585 -21.37 11.87 -24.99
C LYS A 585 -20.61 11.05 -26.02
N GLU A 586 -19.57 11.63 -26.62
CA GLU A 586 -18.67 10.97 -27.58
C GLU A 586 -17.63 10.07 -26.89
N GLY A 587 -17.57 10.06 -25.54
CA GLY A 587 -16.66 9.23 -24.75
C GLY A 587 -15.23 9.79 -24.60
N GLU A 588 -14.98 11.03 -25.05
CA GLU A 588 -13.67 11.68 -24.96
C GLU A 588 -13.36 12.23 -23.55
N ILE A 589 -14.40 12.53 -22.77
CA ILE A 589 -14.30 13.04 -21.40
C ILE A 589 -15.11 12.13 -20.48
N ILE A 590 -14.49 11.67 -19.39
CA ILE A 590 -15.12 10.85 -18.36
C ILE A 590 -15.15 11.65 -17.05
N GLY A 591 -16.26 11.57 -16.32
CA GLY A 591 -16.41 12.19 -15.00
C GLY A 591 -16.76 13.68 -15.05
N LEU A 592 -17.57 14.11 -16.02
CA LEU A 592 -18.10 15.46 -16.13
C LEU A 592 -19.30 15.68 -15.20
N THR A 593 -19.20 16.67 -14.31
CA THR A 593 -20.28 17.03 -13.38
C THR A 593 -21.50 17.58 -14.12
N GLY A 594 -22.67 17.01 -13.82
CA GLY A 594 -23.91 17.26 -14.56
C GLY A 594 -24.11 16.33 -15.76
N TYR A 595 -23.28 15.29 -15.92
CA TYR A 595 -23.48 14.19 -16.86
C TYR A 595 -23.23 12.82 -16.20
N ASP A 596 -21.96 12.47 -15.94
CA ASP A 596 -21.53 11.15 -15.44
C ASP A 596 -20.66 11.23 -14.16
N ALA A 597 -20.54 12.40 -13.55
CA ALA A 597 -19.95 12.58 -12.21
C ALA A 597 -20.89 13.26 -11.22
N ASP A 598 -20.74 12.86 -9.95
CA ASP A 598 -21.50 13.39 -8.83
C ASP A 598 -21.25 14.89 -8.57
N TYR A 599 -22.31 15.56 -8.12
CA TYR A 599 -22.28 16.94 -7.64
C TYR A 599 -23.16 17.02 -6.38
N GLU A 600 -22.56 17.34 -5.25
CA GLU A 600 -23.27 17.56 -4.01
C GLU A 600 -23.77 19.00 -3.98
N ILE A 601 -25.09 19.17 -3.95
CA ILE A 601 -25.74 20.47 -3.82
C ILE A 601 -25.36 21.08 -2.44
N PRO A 602 -24.95 22.35 -2.37
CA PRO A 602 -24.70 23.01 -1.09
C PRO A 602 -25.97 23.01 -0.22
N GLU A 603 -25.88 22.52 1.01
CA GLU A 603 -27.05 22.44 1.91
C GLU A 603 -27.52 23.82 2.38
N ASN A 604 -26.59 24.76 2.61
CA ASN A 604 -26.85 26.10 3.12
C ASN A 604 -26.08 27.16 2.33
N PRO A 605 -26.40 27.39 1.03
CA PRO A 605 -25.77 28.46 0.28
C PRO A 605 -26.22 29.82 0.83
N THR A 606 -25.33 30.82 0.80
CA THR A 606 -25.70 32.22 1.10
C THR A 606 -26.79 32.70 0.14
N LEU A 607 -26.63 32.35 -1.14
CA LEU A 607 -27.54 32.75 -2.20
C LEU A 607 -27.73 31.59 -3.18
N LEU A 608 -29.00 31.29 -3.50
CA LEU A 608 -29.38 30.36 -4.56
C LEU A 608 -29.82 31.17 -5.78
N ILE A 609 -29.20 30.93 -6.93
CA ILE A 609 -29.55 31.55 -8.21
C ILE A 609 -30.00 30.43 -9.17
N ASP A 610 -31.29 30.39 -9.45
CA ASP A 610 -31.86 29.52 -10.48
C ASP A 610 -31.80 30.24 -11.84
N THR A 611 -30.87 29.80 -12.69
CA THR A 611 -30.61 30.45 -14.00
C THR A 611 -31.62 30.09 -15.08
N GLU A 612 -32.66 29.33 -14.75
CA GLU A 612 -33.82 29.12 -15.62
C GLU A 612 -34.95 30.10 -15.33
N LYS A 613 -34.96 30.68 -14.11
CA LYS A 613 -35.97 31.65 -13.69
C LYS A 613 -35.47 33.09 -13.70
N LEU A 614 -34.20 33.31 -13.34
CA LEU A 614 -33.62 34.64 -13.24
C LEU A 614 -32.82 34.99 -14.49
N SER A 615 -32.98 36.23 -14.95
CA SER A 615 -32.05 36.83 -15.92
C SER A 615 -30.69 37.09 -15.27
N VAL A 616 -29.66 37.31 -16.09
CA VAL A 616 -28.31 37.64 -15.60
C VAL A 616 -28.32 38.94 -14.79
N ASP A 617 -29.09 39.94 -15.23
CA ASP A 617 -29.18 41.23 -14.54
C ASP A 617 -29.85 41.08 -13.16
N GLU A 618 -30.96 40.32 -13.07
CA GLU A 618 -31.60 40.01 -11.78
C GLU A 618 -30.67 39.23 -10.85
N ALA A 619 -29.94 38.24 -11.37
CA ALA A 619 -28.96 37.48 -10.60
C ALA A 619 -27.82 38.37 -10.06
N VAL A 620 -27.36 39.35 -10.85
CA VAL A 620 -26.37 40.35 -10.42
C VAL A 620 -26.93 41.23 -9.31
N GLU A 621 -28.19 41.67 -9.40
CA GLU A 621 -28.82 42.44 -8.31
C GLU A 621 -28.89 41.65 -7.00
N GLU A 622 -29.23 40.36 -7.05
CA GLU A 622 -29.22 39.51 -5.85
C GLU A 622 -27.81 39.36 -5.26
N CYS A 623 -26.78 39.21 -6.11
CA CYS A 623 -25.39 39.18 -5.64
C CYS A 623 -24.95 40.52 -5.03
N MET A 624 -25.46 41.66 -5.50
CA MET A 624 -25.14 42.97 -4.92
C MET A 624 -25.71 43.11 -3.50
N LYS A 625 -26.88 42.54 -3.21
CA LYS A 625 -27.51 42.60 -1.88
C LYS A 625 -26.71 41.89 -0.79
N ILE A 626 -25.91 40.88 -1.13
CA ILE A 626 -25.05 40.17 -0.17
C ILE A 626 -23.65 40.81 -0.03
N LEU A 627 -23.37 41.84 -0.85
CA LEU A 627 -22.13 42.63 -0.81
C LEU A 627 -22.29 43.97 -0.08
N SER A 628 -23.51 44.49 -0.03
CA SER A 628 -23.92 45.63 0.80
C SER A 628 -24.05 45.25 2.26
#